data_AF-A0A4R3EQZ3-F1
#
_entry.id   AF-A0A4R3EQZ3-F1
#
_cell.length_a   1.000
_cell.length_b   1.000
_cell.length_c   1.000
_cell.angle_alpha   90.00
_cell.angle_beta   90.00
_cell.angle_gamma   90.00
#
_symmetry.space_group_name_H-M   'P 1'
#
loop_
_entity.id
_entity.type
_entity.pdbx_description
1 polymer ?
#
loop_
_entity_poly.entity_id
_entity_poly.type
_entity_poly.pdbx_seq_one_letter_code
_entity_poly.pdbx_strand_id
1 'polypeptide(L)' 'MMGSKVCTNGDEYDAFLRRSRRLISWGRGELKKIKRGFWKRQRKTAASDARYADGGRRHE' A
#
# COMPACT_ATOMS: atom_id res chain seq x y z
N MET A 1 -15.31 -3.81 -2.63
CA MET A 1 -14.05 -4.27 -3.25
C MET A 1 -12.96 -3.26 -2.93
N MET A 2 -11.79 -3.67 -2.45
CA MET A 2 -10.67 -2.74 -2.25
C MET A 2 -10.19 -2.30 -3.63
N GLY A 3 -10.44 -1.03 -3.97
CA GLY A 3 -9.92 -0.41 -5.18
C GLY A 3 -8.42 -0.65 -5.31
N SER A 4 -7.97 -0.79 -6.54
CA SER A 4 -6.63 -1.12 -7.00
C SER A 4 -5.57 -0.19 -6.44
N LYS A 5 -5.27 -0.29 -5.14
CA LYS A 5 -4.08 0.31 -4.55
C LYS A 5 -2.91 -0.44 -5.15
N VAL A 6 -2.28 0.21 -6.14
CA VAL A 6 -1.25 -0.36 -7.00
C VAL A 6 -0.18 -1.02 -6.12
N CYS A 7 -0.23 -2.35 -6.05
CA CYS A 7 0.87 -3.14 -5.48
C CYS A 7 2.05 -2.89 -6.40
N THR A 8 3.16 -2.41 -5.85
CA THR A 8 4.29 -1.95 -6.68
C THR A 8 5.29 -3.06 -6.99
N ASN A 9 5.15 -4.23 -6.34
CA ASN A 9 6.03 -5.37 -6.53
C ASN A 9 5.26 -6.70 -6.37
N GLY A 10 5.86 -7.78 -6.86
CA GLY A 10 5.32 -9.14 -6.79
C GLY A 10 5.08 -9.60 -5.34
N ASP A 11 5.99 -9.26 -4.43
CA ASP A 11 5.87 -9.62 -3.00
C ASP A 11 4.63 -9.01 -2.33
N GLU A 12 4.28 -7.76 -2.64
CA GLU A 12 3.05 -7.13 -2.17
C GLU A 12 1.84 -7.84 -2.76
N TYR A 13 1.85 -8.08 -4.07
CA TYR A 13 0.76 -8.79 -4.75
C TYR A 13 0.51 -10.15 -4.09
N ASP A 14 1.57 -10.93 -3.87
CA ASP A 14 1.49 -12.25 -3.27
C ASP A 14 1.13 -12.21 -1.77
N ALA A 15 1.58 -11.18 -1.04
CA ALA A 15 1.23 -10.98 0.36
C ALA A 15 -0.26 -10.62 0.56
N PHE A 16 -0.86 -9.88 -0.39
CA PHE A 16 -2.25 -9.46 -0.36
C PHE A 16 -3.19 -10.52 -0.94
N LEU A 17 -2.75 -11.30 -1.93
CA LEU A 17 -3.55 -12.37 -2.51
C LEU A 17 -3.66 -13.56 -1.55
N ARG A 18 -4.89 -13.95 -1.18
CA ARG A 18 -5.14 -15.05 -0.23
C ARG A 18 -4.58 -16.38 -0.75
N ARG A 19 -4.58 -16.60 -2.07
CA ARG A 19 -4.07 -17.82 -2.72
C ARG A 19 -2.54 -17.86 -2.64
N SER A 20 -1.84 -16.86 -3.19
CA SER A 20 -0.37 -16.80 -3.16
C SER A 20 0.20 -16.87 -1.76
N ARG A 21 -0.39 -16.16 -0.78
CA ARG A 21 0.06 -16.20 0.61
C ARG A 21 0.11 -17.60 1.22
N ARG A 22 -0.71 -18.55 0.74
CA ARG A 22 -0.72 -19.94 1.21
C ARG A 22 0.26 -20.84 0.46
N LEU A 23 0.73 -20.41 -0.70
CA LEU A 23 1.63 -21.17 -1.57
C LEU A 23 3.10 -20.82 -1.35
N ILE A 24 3.38 -19.65 -0.78
CA ILE A 24 4.73 -19.16 -0.49
C ILE A 24 5.04 -19.37 0.99
N SER A 25 6.24 -19.87 1.28
CA SER A 25 6.76 -19.92 2.65
C SER A 25 7.29 -18.54 3.04
N TRP A 26 6.69 -17.93 4.06
CA TRP A 26 7.08 -16.60 4.54
C TRP A 26 8.00 -16.73 5.74
N GLY A 27 9.07 -15.94 5.75
CA GLY A 27 9.90 -15.75 6.93
C GLY A 27 9.10 -15.15 8.10
N ARG A 28 9.61 -15.35 9.33
CA ARG A 28 8.94 -14.87 10.55
C ARG A 28 8.75 -13.36 10.50
N GLY A 29 7.49 -12.92 10.40
CA GLY A 29 7.10 -11.51 10.37
C GLY A 29 7.25 -10.81 9.02
N GLU A 30 7.68 -11.51 7.97
CA GLU A 30 7.89 -10.97 6.62
C GLU A 30 6.59 -10.40 6.03
N LEU A 31 5.50 -11.18 6.07
CA LEU A 31 4.18 -10.74 5.63
C LEU A 31 3.74 -9.43 6.32
N LYS A 32 4.06 -9.29 7.60
CA LYS A 32 3.73 -8.08 8.39
C LYS A 32 4.59 -6.90 7.96
N LYS A 33 5.88 -7.12 7.65
CA LYS A 33 6.79 -6.08 7.12
C LYS A 33 6.28 -5.56 5.78
N ILE A 34 5.97 -6.44 4.83
CA ILE A 34 5.47 -6.09 3.50
C ILE A 34 4.20 -5.24 3.61
N LYS A 35 3.19 -5.73 4.34
CA LYS A 35 1.93 -5.00 4.51
C LYS A 35 2.12 -3.64 5.19
N ARG A 36 2.99 -3.56 6.21
CA ARG A 36 3.30 -2.28 6.88
C ARG A 36 3.99 -1.30 5.94
N GLY A 37 4.93 -1.77 5.13
CA GLY A 37 5.62 -0.97 4.10
C GLY A 37 4.64 -0.37 3.11
N PHE A 38 3.76 -1.20 2.54
CA PHE A 38 2.69 -0.77 1.66
C PHE A 38 1.81 0.32 2.28
N TRP A 39 1.28 0.09 3.49
CA TRP A 39 0.41 1.06 4.16
C TRP A 39 1.13 2.35 4.56
N LYS A 40 2.44 2.30 4.81
CA LYS A 40 3.26 3.50 5.07
C LYS A 40 3.38 4.34 3.80
N ARG A 41 3.61 3.72 2.64
CA ARG A 41 3.67 4.43 1.35
C ARG A 41 2.33 5.02 0.97
N GLN A 42 1.25 4.24 1.05
CA GLN A 42 -0.12 4.70 0.79
C GLN A 42 -0.49 5.92 1.63
N ARG A 43 -0.16 5.93 2.93
CA ARG A 43 -0.39 7.10 3.79
C ARG A 43 0.43 8.32 3.40
N LYS A 44 1.68 8.14 2.96
CA LYS A 44 2.52 9.25 2.47
C LYS A 44 1.95 9.85 1.18
N THR A 45 1.54 9.00 0.23
CA THR A 45 0.89 9.45 -1.00
C THR A 45 -0.40 10.21 -0.69
N ALA A 46 -1.28 9.64 0.13
CA ALA A 46 -2.51 10.31 0.53
C ALA A 46 -2.26 11.64 1.26
N ALA A 47 -1.23 11.74 2.10
CA ALA A 47 -0.86 12.99 2.76
C ALA A 47 -0.29 14.03 1.79
N SER A 48 0.44 13.58 0.76
CA SER A 48 0.89 14.45 -0.33
C SER A 48 -0.29 14.99 -1.12
N ASP A 49 -1.18 14.10 -1.58
CA ASP A 49 -2.37 14.45 -2.35
C ASP A 49 -3.28 15.41 -1.57
N ALA A 50 -3.47 15.18 -0.26
CA ALA A 50 -4.23 16.07 0.61
C ALA A 50 -3.61 17.48 0.70
N ARG A 51 -2.28 17.60 0.70
CA ARG A 51 -1.59 18.91 0.68
C ARG A 51 -1.76 19.63 -0.66
N TYR A 52 -1.66 18.90 -1.77
CA TYR A 52 -1.95 19.46 -3.10
C TYR A 52 -3.40 19.93 -3.21
N ALA A 53 -4.35 19.15 -2.67
CA ALA A 53 -5.77 19.49 -2.65
C ALA A 53 -6.12 20.66 -1.70
N ASP A 54 -5.31 20.93 -0.67
CA ASP A 54 -5.47 22.10 0.21
C ASP A 54 -4.84 23.37 -0.39
N GLY A 55 -3.68 23.24 -1.05
CA GLY A 55 -2.99 24.36 -1.70
C GLY A 55 -3.76 24.98 -2.88
N GLY A 56 -4.59 24.19 -3.58
CA GLY A 56 -5.44 24.67 -4.65
C GLY A 56 -6.72 25.41 -4.21
N ARG A 57 -7.11 25.32 -2.92
CA ARG A 57 -8.33 25.95 -2.38
C ARG A 57 -8.13 27.34 -1.79
N ARG A 58 -6.89 27.85 -1.74
CA ARG A 58 -6.57 29.18 -1.18
C ARG A 58 -6.47 30.28 -2.24
N HIS A 59 -6.84 29.98 -3.48
CA HIS A 59 -6.67 30.86 -4.63
C HIS A 59 -7.99 31.04 -5.40
N GLU A 60 -9.09 31.26 -4.66
CA GLU A 60 -10.36 31.82 -5.15
C GLU A 60 -10.75 33.02 -4.29
#